data_AF-A0A967I7I7-F1
#
_entry.id   AF-A0A967I7I7-F1
#
_cell.length_a   1.000
_cell.length_b   1.000
_cell.length_c   1.000
_cell.angle_alpha   90.00
_cell.angle_beta   90.00
_cell.angle_gamma   90.00
#
_symmetry.space_group_name_H-M   'P 1'
#
loop_
_entity.id
_entity.type
_entity.pdbx_description
1 polymer ?
#
loop_
_entity_poly.entity_id
_entity_poly.type
_entity_poly.pdbx_seq_one_letter_code
_entity_poly.pdbx_strand_id
1 'polypeptide(L)' 'LVSLGCPKNLVDAEVMLGHLPADRYQIVTDESRAEIIIVNTCSFIKEAKEESIETILEVADLKNSGRCRKL' A
#
# COMPACT_ATOMS: atom_id res chain seq x y z
N LEU A 1 -3.69 1.88 0.11
CA LEU A 1 -2.63 1.49 1.07
C LEU A 1 -2.94 0.07 1.48
N VAL A 2 -2.00 -0.85 1.30
CA VAL A 2 -2.10 -2.21 1.83
C VAL A 2 -1.11 -2.30 2.99
N SER A 3 -1.57 -2.70 4.17
CA SER A 3 -0.71 -2.80 5.36
C SER A 3 -0.71 -4.24 5.87
N LEU A 4 0.46 -4.85 5.88
CA LEU A 4 0.70 -6.23 6.26
C LEU A 4 1.54 -6.31 7.54
N GLY A 5 1.52 -7.47 8.19
CA GLY A 5 2.29 -7.71 9.41
C GLY A 5 1.48 -7.46 10.68
N CYS A 6 1.88 -6.48 11.49
CA CYS A 6 1.35 -6.31 12.85
C CYS A 6 0.55 -5.01 13.03
N PRO A 7 -0.21 -4.85 14.13
CA PRO A 7 -0.99 -3.63 14.39
C PRO A 7 -0.15 -2.35 14.40
N LYS A 8 1.15 -2.45 14.74
CA LYS A 8 2.06 -1.31 14.67
C LYS A 8 2.24 -0.81 13.23
N ASN A 9 2.35 -1.70 12.24
CA ASN A 9 2.43 -1.32 10.83
C ASN A 9 1.18 -0.55 10.40
N LEU A 10 0.00 -0.95 10.87
CA LEU A 10 -1.25 -0.24 10.57
C LEU A 10 -1.24 1.18 11.15
N VAL A 11 -0.91 1.31 12.44
CA VAL A 11 -0.83 2.62 13.11
C VAL A 11 0.20 3.53 12.45
N ASP A 12 1.40 3.00 12.15
CA ASP A 12 2.45 3.76 11.47
C ASP A 12 1.99 4.25 10.08
N ALA A 13 1.20 3.44 9.37
CA ALA A 13 0.66 3.81 8.08
C ALA A 13 -0.46 4.86 8.17
N GLU A 14 -1.33 4.79 9.17
CA GLU A 14 -2.34 5.83 9.44
C GLU A 14 -1.69 7.17 9.77
N VAL A 15 -0.64 7.17 10.60
CA VAL A 15 0.15 8.38 10.90
C VAL A 15 0.77 8.95 9.63
N MET A 16 1.41 8.11 8.81
CA MET A 16 1.96 8.54 7.51
C MET A 16 0.88 9.14 6.60
N LEU A 17 -0.29 8.51 6.49
CA LEU A 17 -1.41 9.04 5.70
C LEU A 17 -1.91 10.38 6.24
N GLY A 18 -1.94 10.55 7.57
CA GLY A 18 -2.30 11.82 8.22
C GLY A 18 -1.34 12.97 7.93
N HIS A 19 -0.09 12.68 7.53
CA HIS A 19 0.89 13.69 7.10
C HIS A 19 0.77 14.07 5.62
N LEU A 20 -0.04 13.36 4.83
CA LEU A 20 -0.20 13.68 3.42
C LEU A 20 -1.05 14.96 3.24
N PRO A 21 -0.58 15.95 2.48
CA PRO A 21 -1.32 17.18 2.24
C PRO A 21 -2.59 16.91 1.42
N ALA A 22 -3.76 17.17 2.01
CA ALA A 22 -5.07 16.87 1.44
C ALA A 22 -5.41 17.67 0.16
N ASP A 23 -4.70 18.78 -0.09
CA ASP A 23 -4.80 19.57 -1.33
C ASP A 23 -4.04 18.90 -2.50
N ARG A 24 -3.17 17.93 -2.24
CA ARG A 24 -2.35 17.25 -3.26
C ARG A 24 -2.68 15.77 -3.43
N TYR A 25 -3.15 15.13 -2.37
CA TYR A 25 -3.41 13.70 -2.36
C TYR A 25 -4.85 13.42 -1.93
N GLN A 26 -5.51 12.57 -2.71
CA GLN A 26 -6.80 12.00 -2.35
C GLN A 26 -6.62 10.53 -2.01
N ILE A 27 -7.04 10.14 -0.80
CA ILE A 27 -7.08 8.74 -0.41
C ILE A 27 -8.28 8.07 -1.08
N VAL A 28 -8.03 6.97 -1.77
CA VAL A 28 -9.06 6.15 -2.42
C VAL A 28 -9.02 4.74 -1.84
N THR A 29 -10.19 4.12 -1.71
CA THR A 29 -10.35 2.73 -1.23
C THR A 29 -10.38 1.71 -2.36
N ASP A 30 -10.56 2.16 -3.61
CA ASP A 30 -10.50 1.34 -4.81
C ASP A 30 -9.10 1.47 -5.44
N GLU A 31 -8.36 0.36 -5.39
CA GLU A 31 -6.97 0.25 -5.82
C GLU A 31 -6.81 0.50 -7.33
N SER A 32 -7.81 0.12 -8.13
CA SER A 32 -7.80 0.29 -9.59
C SER A 32 -7.77 1.77 -10.01
N ARG A 33 -8.25 2.65 -9.11
CA ARG A 33 -8.32 4.10 -9.30
C ARG A 33 -7.11 4.83 -8.74
N ALA A 34 -6.25 4.16 -7.97
CA ALA A 34 -5.10 4.78 -7.33
C ALA A 34 -3.96 5.01 -8.34
N GLU A 35 -3.38 6.22 -8.35
CA GLU A 35 -2.18 6.52 -9.12
C GLU A 35 -0.89 6.13 -8.38
N ILE A 36 -0.95 6.14 -7.05
CA ILE A 36 0.13 5.75 -6.15
C ILE A 36 -0.43 4.70 -5.22
N ILE A 37 0.23 3.55 -5.15
CA ILE A 37 -0.10 2.50 -4.20
C ILE A 37 1.10 2.31 -3.28
N ILE A 38 0.84 2.24 -1.97
CA ILE A 38 1.85 2.01 -0.94
C ILE A 38 1.53 0.64 -0.33
N VAL A 39 2.53 -0.24 -0.31
CA VAL A 39 2.48 -1.54 0.38
C VAL A 39 3.41 -1.48 1.58
N ASN A 40 2.82 -1.42 2.78
CA ASN A 40 3.57 -1.41 4.03
C ASN A 40 3.70 -2.85 4.54
N THR A 41 4.93 -3.35 4.67
CA THR A 41 5.20 -4.77 4.96
C THR A 41 6.06 -4.91 6.22
N CYS A 42 6.19 -6.14 6.72
CA CYS A 42 7.05 -6.45 7.86
C CYS A 42 8.14 -7.43 7.44
N SER A 43 9.42 -7.08 7.63
CA SER A 43 10.55 -7.95 7.31
C SER A 43 10.87 -8.97 8.41
N PHE A 44 10.21 -8.88 9.57
CA PHE A 44 10.48 -9.74 10.72
C PHE A 44 9.57 -10.97 10.75
N ILE A 45 8.28 -10.78 10.47
CA ILE A 45 7.27 -11.85 10.47
C ILE A 45 7.40 -12.64 9.16
N LYS A 46 7.49 -13.97 9.25
CA LYS A 46 7.75 -14.82 8.08
C LYS A 46 6.56 -14.82 7.12
N GLU A 47 5.37 -15.00 7.67
CA GLU A 47 4.10 -15.02 6.96
C GLU A 47 3.88 -13.70 6.21
N ALA A 48 4.14 -12.58 6.88
CA ALA A 48 4.03 -11.24 6.27
C ALA A 48 5.04 -11.02 5.12
N LYS A 49 6.19 -11.71 5.13
CA LYS A 49 7.15 -11.65 4.01
C LYS A 49 6.62 -12.39 2.80
N GLU A 50 6.07 -13.59 2.97
CA GLU A 50 5.48 -14.36 1.88
C GLU A 50 4.29 -13.60 1.27
N GLU A 51 3.35 -13.15 2.11
CA GLU A 51 2.18 -12.34 1.71
C GLU A 51 2.59 -11.03 1.01
N SER A 52 3.69 -10.40 1.44
CA SER A 52 4.16 -9.16 0.82
C SER A 52 4.61 -9.33 -0.61
N ILE A 53 5.23 -10.48 -0.95
CA ILE A 53 5.69 -10.74 -2.30
C ILE A 53 4.48 -10.90 -3.23
N GLU A 54 3.50 -11.70 -2.79
CA GLU A 54 2.25 -11.92 -3.55
C GLU A 54 1.50 -10.60 -3.75
N THR A 55 1.29 -9.84 -2.68
CA THR A 55 0.62 -8.53 -2.72
C THR A 55 1.33 -7.55 -3.65
N ILE A 56 2.67 -7.47 -3.60
CA ILE A 56 3.44 -6.58 -4.47
C ILE A 56 3.24 -6.96 -5.94
N LEU A 57 3.20 -8.26 -6.27
CA LEU A 57 2.98 -8.73 -7.64
C LEU A 57 1.56 -8.42 -8.12
N GLU A 58 0.54 -8.71 -7.31
CA GLU A 58 -0.86 -8.41 -7.64
C GLU A 58 -1.07 -6.91 -7.90
N VAL A 59 -0.52 -6.06 -7.02
CA VAL A 59 -0.64 -4.61 -7.13
C VAL A 59 0.22 -4.07 -8.28
N ALA A 60 1.36 -4.69 -8.59
CA ALA A 60 2.19 -4.30 -9.73
C ALA A 60 1.45 -4.49 -11.07
N ASP A 61 0.58 -5.49 -11.18
CA ASP A 61 -0.23 -5.70 -12.39
C ASP A 61 -1.20 -4.54 -12.65
N LEU A 62 -1.61 -3.79 -11.62
CA LEU A 62 -2.42 -2.57 -11.78
C LEU A 62 -1.68 -1.45 -12.52
N LYS A 63 -0.36 -1.55 -12.72
CA LYS A 63 0.38 -0.64 -13.61
C LYS A 63 0.06 -0.88 -15.09
N ASN A 64 -0.38 -2.09 -15.44
CA ASN A 64 -0.74 -2.47 -16.81
C ASN A 64 -2.25 -2.33 -17.06
N SER A 65 -3.08 -2.63 -16.05
CA SER A 65 -4.54 -2.71 -16.18
C SER A 65 -5.30 -1.58 -15.49
N GLY A 66 -4.69 -0.88 -14.54
CA GLY A 66 -5.30 0.18 -13.73
C GLY A 66 -4.69 1.55 -13.98
N ARG A 67 -4.85 2.45 -12.99
CA ARG A 67 -4.26 3.81 -13.02
C ARG A 67 -2.91 3.91 -12.30
N CYS A 68 -2.39 2.81 -11.76
CA CYS A 68 -1.19 2.83 -10.93
C CYS A 68 0.03 3.29 -11.74
N ARG A 69 0.65 4.40 -11.33
CA ARG A 69 1.87 4.95 -11.95
C ARG A 69 3.10 4.69 -11.08
N LYS A 70 2.89 4.56 -9.76
CA LYS A 70 3.95 4.36 -8.76
C LYS A 70 3.51 3.33 -7.73
N LEU A 71 4.44 2.45 -7.41
CA LEU A 71 4.39 1.45 -6.33
C LEU A 71 5.61 1.67 -5.45
#